data_AF-A0A9P1CMI9-F1
#
_entry.id   AF-A0A9P1CMI9-F1
#
_cell.length_a   1.000
_cell.length_b   1.000
_cell.length_c   1.000
_cell.angle_alpha   90.00
_cell.angle_beta   90.00
_cell.angle_gamma   90.00
#
_symmetry.space_group_name_H-M   'P 1'
#
loop_
_entity.id
_entity.type
_entity.pdbx_description
1 polymer ?
#
loop_
_entity_poly.entity_id
_entity_poly.type
_entity_poly.pdbx_seq_one_letter_code
_entity_poly.pdbx_strand_id
1 'polypeptide(L)'
;MEWLLRWQGEHNCNEQLVDIMFNAPEEHLEVSGAASGANCQKVCTLNGFDGFSWSRQGGCILKSLGQSVSFQAVHSEGSYSGYACSQQATYLPWITDEAQKHTLYDGMTSTAAPGVTLPQSTFCFMLLQPYSDDVKLVSEQSRLGKGIFSCDHSAVYSSQQLELPSGLKTRKIYSSQMAEKGGQWNVELNTDVTMALFREVLKDPEWRQARWMIFVDPQCVFSAPKLHRLLARQGLVDTLAFLVSPSVGFPSYFQVMSQSALKTLAEKSRACYWQMRYWGDTQYHDSMWLDTCLKQTVNARRVEVSELVGTTKGCHHSHVAAWPMETVDAQRKCYM
;
A
#
# COMPACT_ATOMS: atom_id res chain seq x y z
N MET A 1 -2.50 19.18 5.45
CA MET A 1 -2.39 18.18 4.36
C MET A 1 -3.75 17.97 3.70
N GLU A 2 -4.82 17.77 4.46
CA GLU A 2 -6.20 17.59 3.95
C GLU A 2 -6.70 18.70 3.00
N TRP A 3 -6.46 19.98 3.31
CA TRP A 3 -6.86 21.08 2.42
C TRP A 3 -6.15 21.03 1.06
N LEU A 4 -4.91 20.56 1.02
CA LEU A 4 -4.07 20.52 -0.18
C LEU A 4 -4.51 19.37 -1.10
N LEU A 5 -4.87 18.24 -0.50
CA LEU A 5 -5.52 17.12 -1.17
C LEU A 5 -6.85 17.53 -1.81
N ARG A 6 -7.69 18.24 -1.05
CA ARG A 6 -8.95 18.77 -1.58
C ARG A 6 -8.70 19.73 -2.75
N TRP A 7 -7.73 20.63 -2.62
CA TRP A 7 -7.35 21.53 -3.70
C TRP A 7 -6.88 20.75 -4.94
N GLN A 8 -6.09 19.69 -4.76
CA GLN A 8 -5.62 18.85 -5.87
C GLN A 8 -6.78 18.17 -6.62
N GLY A 9 -7.75 17.62 -5.88
CA GLY A 9 -8.96 17.05 -6.47
C GLY A 9 -9.81 18.09 -7.21
N GLU A 10 -10.00 19.28 -6.63
CA GLU A 10 -10.77 20.37 -7.26
C GLU A 10 -10.14 20.88 -8.58
N HIS A 11 -8.83 20.68 -8.77
CA HIS A 11 -8.08 21.17 -9.95
C HIS A 11 -7.68 20.04 -10.92
N ASN A 12 -8.16 18.80 -10.71
CA ASN A 12 -7.81 17.62 -11.50
C ASN A 12 -6.29 17.45 -11.64
N CYS A 13 -5.58 17.46 -10.51
CA CYS A 13 -4.13 17.29 -10.51
C CYS A 13 -3.76 15.82 -10.77
N ASN A 14 -2.77 15.59 -11.64
CA ASN A 14 -2.19 14.26 -11.81
C ASN A 14 -1.36 13.85 -10.58
N GLU A 15 -1.22 12.54 -10.38
CA GLU A 15 -0.35 11.98 -9.35
C GLU A 15 1.11 12.42 -9.50
N GLN A 16 1.81 12.47 -8.37
CA GLN A 16 3.23 12.80 -8.31
C GLN A 16 4.07 11.53 -8.45
N LEU A 17 5.11 11.62 -9.27
CA LEU A 17 6.13 10.61 -9.42
C LEU A 17 7.11 10.70 -8.24
N VAL A 18 7.32 9.59 -7.57
CA VAL A 18 8.24 9.46 -6.43
C VAL A 18 9.61 9.00 -6.91
N ASP A 19 10.66 9.53 -6.29
CA ASP A 19 12.06 9.30 -6.61
C ASP A 19 12.44 9.67 -8.05
N ILE A 20 11.73 10.65 -8.62
CA ILE A 20 11.97 11.18 -9.96
C ILE A 20 12.20 12.68 -9.87
N MET A 21 13.18 13.15 -10.63
CA MET A 21 13.38 14.56 -10.96
C MET A 21 13.15 14.77 -12.45
N PHE A 22 12.39 15.80 -12.80
CA PHE A 22 12.25 16.24 -14.18
C PHE A 22 13.39 17.18 -14.52
N ASN A 23 14.07 16.88 -15.61
CA ASN A 23 14.93 17.82 -16.30
C ASN A 23 14.11 18.54 -17.35
N ALA A 24 14.18 19.86 -17.35
CA ALA A 24 13.51 20.71 -18.33
C ALA A 24 14.50 21.71 -18.94
N PRO A 25 14.23 22.23 -20.15
CA PRO A 25 15.04 23.28 -20.76
C PRO A 25 15.10 24.55 -19.91
N GLU A 26 14.01 24.83 -19.20
CA GLU A 26 13.86 26.00 -18.36
C GLU A 26 13.37 25.60 -16.97
N GLU A 27 14.11 26.05 -15.95
CA GLU A 27 13.87 25.72 -14.55
C GLU A 27 13.90 26.98 -13.69
N HIS A 28 12.93 27.10 -12.80
CA HIS A 28 12.77 28.23 -11.89
C HIS A 28 12.77 27.70 -10.46
N LEU A 29 13.81 28.04 -9.69
CA LEU A 29 13.85 27.70 -8.28
C LEU A 29 12.86 28.59 -7.54
N GLU A 30 11.89 27.98 -6.87
CA GLU A 30 10.93 28.74 -6.09
C GLU A 30 11.53 29.12 -4.73
N VAL A 31 11.93 30.39 -4.63
CA VAL A 31 12.72 30.95 -3.52
C VAL A 31 11.98 30.90 -2.19
N SER A 32 10.64 30.92 -2.22
CA SER A 32 9.82 30.82 -1.02
C SER A 32 9.83 29.41 -0.39
N GLY A 33 10.27 28.39 -1.15
CA GLY A 33 10.33 27.00 -0.73
C GLY A 33 8.95 26.39 -0.51
N ALA A 34 8.52 25.47 -1.38
CA ALA A 34 7.33 24.68 -1.08
C ALA A 34 7.65 23.66 0.03
N ALA A 35 6.75 23.50 1.00
CA ALA A 35 6.95 22.59 2.13
C ALA A 35 6.85 21.09 1.76
N SER A 36 6.32 20.76 0.58
CA SER A 36 6.13 19.40 0.09
C SER A 36 5.97 19.38 -1.43
N GLY A 37 6.06 18.19 -2.05
CA GLY A 37 5.76 17.99 -3.47
C GLY A 37 4.34 18.44 -3.84
N ALA A 38 3.34 18.15 -3.01
CA ALA A 38 1.96 18.63 -3.19
C ALA A 38 1.86 20.16 -3.17
N ASN A 39 2.62 20.83 -2.29
CA ASN A 39 2.62 22.28 -2.25
C ASN A 39 3.36 22.85 -3.48
N CYS A 40 4.40 22.16 -3.94
CA CYS A 40 5.12 22.51 -5.16
C CYS A 40 4.25 22.39 -6.41
N GLN A 41 3.43 21.33 -6.52
CA GLN A 41 2.46 21.16 -7.60
C GLN A 41 1.41 22.28 -7.63
N LYS A 42 0.93 22.69 -6.46
CA LYS A 42 0.02 23.83 -6.35
C LYS A 42 0.67 25.11 -6.86
N VAL A 43 1.89 25.41 -6.41
CA VAL A 43 2.65 26.59 -6.85
C VAL A 43 2.90 26.53 -8.36
N CYS A 44 3.33 25.38 -8.88
CA CYS A 44 3.52 25.14 -10.31
C CYS A 44 2.28 25.48 -11.13
N THR A 45 1.13 24.97 -10.69
CA THR A 45 -0.16 25.17 -11.37
C THR A 45 -0.58 26.64 -11.33
N LEU A 46 -0.50 27.29 -10.17
CA LEU A 46 -0.92 28.68 -10.00
C LEU A 46 -0.02 29.66 -10.76
N ASN A 47 1.24 29.32 -10.98
CA ASN A 47 2.19 30.15 -11.73
C ASN A 47 2.29 29.78 -13.21
N GLY A 48 1.45 28.84 -13.70
CA GLY A 48 1.39 28.50 -15.12
C GLY A 48 2.62 27.76 -15.66
N PHE A 49 3.34 27.02 -14.82
CA PHE A 49 4.41 26.13 -15.26
C PHE A 49 3.85 24.79 -15.75
N ASP A 50 4.60 24.09 -16.60
CA ASP A 50 4.17 22.81 -17.16
C ASP A 50 4.35 21.64 -16.18
N GLY A 51 5.34 21.74 -15.29
CA GLY A 51 5.63 20.73 -14.29
C GLY A 51 6.55 21.21 -13.19
N PHE A 52 6.84 20.33 -12.26
CA PHE A 52 7.66 20.63 -11.10
C PHE A 52 8.50 19.43 -10.69
N SER A 53 9.56 19.73 -9.94
CA SER A 53 10.28 18.79 -9.11
C SER A 53 10.45 19.36 -7.71
N TRP A 54 10.33 18.52 -6.71
CA TRP A 54 10.49 18.90 -5.32
C TRP A 54 11.38 17.88 -4.60
N SER A 55 12.32 18.35 -3.79
CA SER A 55 13.01 17.48 -2.84
C SER A 55 13.30 18.23 -1.56
N ARG A 56 13.57 17.49 -0.47
CA ARG A 56 13.87 18.11 0.82
C ARG A 56 15.12 19.00 0.79
N GLN A 57 16.09 18.66 -0.06
CA GLN A 57 17.36 19.37 -0.20
C GLN A 57 17.29 20.47 -1.27
N GLY A 58 16.58 20.22 -2.37
CA GLY A 58 16.47 21.12 -3.52
C GLY A 58 15.31 22.09 -3.47
N GLY A 59 14.38 21.94 -2.52
CA GLY A 59 13.17 22.76 -2.46
C GLY A 59 12.25 22.46 -3.64
N CYS A 60 11.49 23.47 -4.06
CA CYS A 60 10.57 23.38 -5.20
C CYS A 60 11.20 24.01 -6.44
N ILE A 61 11.23 23.26 -7.54
CA ILE A 61 11.78 23.67 -8.82
C ILE A 61 10.64 23.57 -9.83
N LEU A 62 10.22 24.72 -10.34
CA LEU A 62 9.17 24.82 -11.36
C LEU A 62 9.82 24.66 -12.74
N LYS A 63 9.14 23.99 -13.66
CA LYS A 63 9.70 23.53 -14.93
C LYS A 63 8.80 23.98 -16.08
N SER A 64 9.42 24.53 -17.11
CA SER A 64 8.75 24.92 -18.37
C SER A 64 9.30 24.03 -19.49
N LEU A 65 8.40 23.46 -20.28
CA LEU A 65 8.76 22.61 -21.42
C LEU A 65 9.28 23.45 -22.60
N GLY A 66 8.88 24.72 -22.68
CA GLY A 66 9.20 25.58 -23.82
C GLY A 66 8.73 24.96 -25.13
N GLN A 67 9.67 24.61 -26.03
CA GLN A 67 9.37 23.91 -27.29
C GLN A 67 9.39 22.37 -27.17
N SER A 68 9.82 21.83 -26.03
CA SER A 68 9.84 20.39 -25.80
C SER A 68 8.42 19.85 -25.61
N VAL A 69 8.21 18.59 -25.95
CA VAL A 69 6.91 17.92 -25.80
C VAL A 69 6.78 17.13 -24.49
N SER A 70 7.88 16.91 -23.78
CA SER A 70 7.92 16.10 -22.55
C SER A 70 9.15 16.41 -21.69
N PHE A 71 9.05 16.13 -20.40
CA PHE A 71 10.19 16.18 -19.47
C PHE A 71 11.07 14.94 -19.61
N GLN A 72 12.37 15.11 -19.42
CA GLN A 72 13.26 13.97 -19.20
C GLN A 72 13.21 13.59 -17.71
N ALA A 73 12.68 12.41 -17.41
CA ALA A 73 12.66 11.88 -16.05
C ALA A 73 14.00 11.21 -15.70
N VAL A 74 14.57 11.59 -14.55
CA VAL A 74 15.79 10.97 -14.01
C VAL A 74 15.50 10.46 -12.60
N HIS A 75 15.97 9.25 -12.30
CA HIS A 75 15.87 8.70 -10.95
C HIS A 75 16.65 9.57 -9.97
N SER A 76 15.98 10.03 -8.93
CA SER A 76 16.51 10.93 -7.90
C SER A 76 15.82 10.65 -6.57
N GLU A 77 16.49 9.89 -5.71
CA GLU A 77 15.93 9.46 -4.42
C GLU A 77 15.49 10.65 -3.55
N GLY A 78 14.31 10.54 -2.93
CA GLY A 78 13.69 11.55 -2.09
C GLY A 78 13.09 12.73 -2.86
N SER A 79 13.02 12.64 -4.19
CA SER A 79 12.43 13.68 -5.05
C SER A 79 11.02 13.31 -5.48
N TYR A 80 10.20 14.32 -5.74
CA TYR A 80 8.83 14.19 -6.22
C TYR A 80 8.68 15.07 -7.44
N SER A 81 8.18 14.56 -8.55
CA SER A 81 7.93 15.37 -9.75
C SER A 81 6.54 15.15 -10.29
N GLY A 82 6.01 16.11 -11.01
CA GLY A 82 4.68 15.99 -11.62
C GLY A 82 4.38 17.14 -12.54
N TYR A 83 3.24 17.05 -13.21
CA TYR A 83 2.74 18.10 -14.09
C TYR A 83 1.90 19.09 -13.28
N ALA A 84 1.74 20.30 -13.81
CA ALA A 84 0.67 21.18 -13.35
C ALA A 84 -0.70 20.52 -13.51
N CYS A 85 -1.65 20.94 -12.69
CA CYS A 85 -2.99 20.38 -12.72
C CYS A 85 -3.71 20.75 -14.01
N SER A 86 -4.66 19.91 -14.45
CA SER A 86 -5.36 20.05 -15.73
C SER A 86 -4.50 20.00 -17.01
N GLN A 87 -3.17 19.92 -16.91
CA GLN A 87 -2.34 19.53 -18.04
C GLN A 87 -2.46 18.02 -18.24
N GLN A 88 -2.82 17.60 -19.45
CA GLN A 88 -2.70 16.19 -19.83
C GLN A 88 -1.21 15.88 -19.91
N ALA A 89 -0.72 15.06 -18.96
CA ALA A 89 0.63 14.54 -19.03
C ALA A 89 0.82 13.89 -20.40
N THR A 90 1.64 14.50 -21.26
CA THR A 90 2.09 13.90 -22.51
C THR A 90 3.00 12.74 -22.17
N TYR A 91 2.36 11.59 -21.90
CA TYR A 91 2.89 10.23 -21.76
C TYR A 91 4.38 10.16 -21.38
N LEU A 92 4.66 10.09 -20.08
CA LEU A 92 5.96 9.61 -19.65
C LEU A 92 6.09 8.11 -19.97
N PRO A 93 7.25 7.63 -20.44
CA PRO A 93 7.44 6.24 -20.85
C PRO A 93 7.46 5.22 -19.71
N TRP A 94 7.33 5.64 -18.45
CA TRP A 94 7.40 4.75 -17.30
C TRP A 94 5.99 4.53 -16.73
N ILE A 95 5.48 3.35 -17.04
CA ILE A 95 4.10 2.87 -16.97
C ILE A 95 3.20 3.44 -18.08
N THR A 96 3.51 3.11 -19.33
CA THR A 96 2.63 3.39 -20.49
C THR A 96 1.37 2.52 -20.51
N ASP A 97 1.34 1.47 -19.69
CA ASP A 97 0.22 0.54 -19.59
C ASP A 97 -0.30 0.57 -18.17
N GLU A 98 -1.49 1.14 -17.95
CA GLU A 98 -2.19 1.12 -16.65
C GLU A 98 -2.28 -0.29 -16.04
N ALA A 99 -2.22 -1.35 -16.86
CA ALA A 99 -2.13 -2.72 -16.36
C ALA A 99 -0.81 -3.01 -15.63
N GLN A 100 0.30 -2.32 -15.94
CA GLN A 100 1.56 -2.44 -15.20
C GLN A 100 1.42 -1.94 -13.76
N LYS A 101 0.64 -0.88 -13.49
CA LYS A 101 0.29 -0.43 -12.12
C LYS A 101 -0.46 -1.49 -11.31
N HIS A 102 -1.00 -2.50 -11.97
CA HIS A 102 -1.70 -3.63 -11.37
C HIS A 102 -1.00 -4.98 -11.62
N THR A 103 0.15 -4.97 -12.28
CA THR A 103 0.96 -6.17 -12.49
C THR A 103 1.91 -6.31 -11.30
N LEU A 104 1.80 -7.40 -10.55
CA LEU A 104 2.63 -7.66 -9.38
C LEU A 104 3.96 -8.34 -9.77
N TYR A 105 4.03 -8.86 -10.99
CA TYR A 105 5.12 -9.70 -11.47
C TYR A 105 5.75 -9.11 -12.74
N ASP A 106 6.89 -8.43 -12.60
CA ASP A 106 7.66 -7.86 -13.72
C ASP A 106 8.70 -8.85 -14.28
N GLY A 107 8.36 -10.15 -14.29
CA GLY A 107 9.27 -11.20 -14.76
C GLY A 107 10.28 -11.69 -13.70
N MET A 108 10.01 -11.50 -12.41
CA MET A 108 10.85 -12.04 -11.32
C MET A 108 10.75 -13.56 -11.22
N THR A 109 11.57 -14.30 -11.98
CA THR A 109 11.63 -15.77 -11.91
C THR A 109 11.68 -16.27 -10.48
N SER A 110 10.59 -16.92 -10.05
CA SER A 110 10.40 -17.43 -8.70
C SER A 110 11.13 -18.75 -8.54
N THR A 111 12.37 -18.73 -8.07
CA THR A 111 13.02 -19.92 -7.51
C THR A 111 12.54 -20.11 -6.09
N ALA A 112 11.81 -21.20 -5.83
CA ALA A 112 11.39 -21.56 -4.49
C ALA A 112 12.63 -21.83 -3.61
N ALA A 113 12.71 -21.20 -2.45
CA ALA A 113 13.71 -21.54 -1.45
C ALA A 113 13.22 -22.79 -0.68
N PRO A 114 13.97 -23.90 -0.64
CA PRO A 114 13.64 -25.05 0.19
C PRO A 114 14.05 -24.76 1.63
N GLY A 115 13.16 -24.12 2.39
CA GLY A 115 13.27 -23.98 3.85
C GLY A 115 12.16 -24.78 4.52
N VAL A 116 12.49 -25.52 5.58
CA VAL A 116 11.48 -26.22 6.39
C VAL A 116 10.62 -25.18 7.10
N THR A 117 9.47 -24.87 6.53
CA THR A 117 8.49 -23.94 7.08
C THR A 117 7.44 -24.69 7.87
N LEU A 118 7.17 -24.28 9.11
CA LEU A 118 6.04 -24.82 9.86
C LEU A 118 4.73 -24.57 9.07
N PRO A 119 3.76 -25.51 9.09
CA PRO A 119 2.51 -25.36 8.35
C PRO A 119 1.75 -24.06 8.63
N GLN A 120 1.89 -23.52 9.84
CA GLN A 120 1.27 -22.27 10.28
C GLN A 120 2.23 -21.07 10.33
N SER A 121 3.41 -21.17 9.71
CA SER A 121 4.35 -20.04 9.65
C SER A 121 3.74 -18.82 8.96
N THR A 122 4.02 -17.65 9.51
CA THR A 122 3.36 -16.37 9.18
C THR A 122 4.36 -15.28 8.85
N PHE A 123 4.14 -14.61 7.73
CA PHE A 123 4.77 -13.34 7.40
C PHE A 123 3.71 -12.25 7.48
N CYS A 124 3.88 -11.36 8.44
CA CYS A 124 2.95 -10.29 8.72
C CYS A 124 3.53 -8.95 8.31
N PHE A 125 2.81 -8.21 7.48
CA PHE A 125 3.28 -6.94 6.97
C PHE A 125 2.23 -5.85 7.09
N MET A 126 2.71 -4.62 7.08
CA MET A 126 1.91 -3.43 7.31
C MET A 126 2.41 -2.30 6.42
N LEU A 127 1.47 -1.48 5.97
CA LEU A 127 1.75 -0.22 5.30
C LEU A 127 1.70 0.90 6.35
N LEU A 128 2.77 1.66 6.47
CA LEU A 128 2.85 2.82 7.36
C LEU A 128 3.01 4.08 6.53
N GLN A 129 2.02 4.98 6.62
CA GLN A 129 2.14 6.31 6.06
C GLN A 129 3.18 7.12 6.86
N PRO A 130 4.19 7.73 6.21
CA PRO A 130 5.17 8.52 6.93
C PRO A 130 4.52 9.74 7.58
N TYR A 131 4.97 10.05 8.80
CA TYR A 131 4.52 11.20 9.59
C TYR A 131 3.03 11.23 9.95
N SER A 132 2.31 10.10 9.83
CA SER A 132 0.96 9.97 10.37
C SER A 132 0.98 9.70 11.88
N ASP A 133 -0.17 9.85 12.54
CA ASP A 133 -0.31 9.46 13.95
C ASP A 133 -0.12 7.95 14.16
N ASP A 134 -0.29 7.14 13.12
CA ASP A 134 -0.08 5.69 13.17
C ASP A 134 1.37 5.32 13.47
N VAL A 135 2.34 6.21 13.21
CA VAL A 135 3.74 6.00 13.61
C VAL A 135 3.83 5.70 15.10
N LYS A 136 3.02 6.36 15.94
CA LYS A 136 2.97 6.11 17.39
C LYS A 136 2.38 4.73 17.71
N LEU A 137 1.36 4.31 16.97
CA LEU A 137 0.72 3.00 17.11
C LEU A 137 1.70 1.88 16.77
N VAL A 138 2.35 1.95 15.60
CA VAL A 138 3.32 0.94 15.15
C VAL A 138 4.54 0.90 16.07
N SER A 139 5.03 2.05 16.52
CA SER A 139 6.13 2.11 17.49
C SER A 139 5.79 1.37 18.78
N GLU A 140 4.56 1.55 19.29
CA GLU A 140 4.11 0.86 20.49
C GLU A 140 3.92 -0.64 20.26
N GLN A 141 3.32 -1.06 19.14
CA GLN A 141 3.19 -2.48 18.80
C GLN A 141 4.56 -3.16 18.72
N SER A 142 5.54 -2.49 18.10
CA SER A 142 6.93 -2.94 18.00
C SER A 142 7.56 -3.07 19.39
N ARG A 143 7.45 -2.04 20.24
CA ARG A 143 7.97 -2.03 21.61
C ARG A 143 7.39 -3.16 22.47
N LEU A 144 6.12 -3.51 22.27
CA LEU A 144 5.42 -4.55 23.01
C LEU A 144 5.60 -5.96 22.42
N GLY A 145 6.17 -6.10 21.22
CA GLY A 145 6.19 -7.38 20.49
C GLY A 145 4.77 -7.89 20.18
N LYS A 146 3.86 -7.00 19.82
CA LYS A 146 2.44 -7.29 19.53
C LYS A 146 2.08 -6.96 18.08
N GLY A 147 0.86 -7.26 17.65
CA GLY A 147 0.44 -7.07 16.27
C GLY A 147 1.28 -7.93 15.32
N ILE A 148 1.76 -7.34 14.22
CA ILE A 148 2.59 -8.05 13.23
C ILE A 148 3.91 -8.56 13.83
N PHE A 149 4.43 -7.90 14.86
CA PHE A 149 5.71 -8.24 15.49
C PHE A 149 5.64 -9.52 16.35
N SER A 150 4.46 -10.14 16.43
CA SER A 150 4.26 -11.45 17.06
C SER A 150 4.24 -12.62 16.05
N CYS A 151 4.40 -12.34 14.76
CA CYS A 151 4.51 -13.35 13.70
C CYS A 151 5.93 -13.90 13.58
N ASP A 152 6.10 -14.99 12.83
CA ASP A 152 7.41 -15.62 12.62
C ASP A 152 8.36 -14.69 11.86
N HIS A 153 7.81 -13.96 10.89
CA HIS A 153 8.49 -12.90 10.16
C HIS A 153 7.58 -11.67 10.09
N SER A 154 8.17 -10.47 10.10
CA SER A 154 7.39 -9.26 9.96
C SER A 154 8.14 -8.10 9.33
N ALA A 155 7.40 -7.25 8.62
CA ALA A 155 7.96 -6.08 7.95
C ALA A 155 6.98 -4.91 7.92
N VAL A 156 7.50 -3.71 8.13
CA VAL A 156 6.74 -2.47 7.92
C VAL A 156 7.25 -1.80 6.66
N TYR A 157 6.32 -1.49 5.75
CA TYR A 157 6.59 -0.84 4.49
C TYR A 157 6.12 0.62 4.54
N SER A 158 6.87 1.54 3.95
CA SER A 158 6.53 2.96 3.91
C SER A 158 7.06 3.62 2.64
N SER A 159 6.47 4.72 2.17
CA SER A 159 6.98 5.48 1.02
C SER A 159 8.34 6.13 1.30
N GLN A 160 8.75 6.16 2.58
CA GLN A 160 10.06 6.61 3.02
C GLN A 160 10.69 5.57 3.94
N GLN A 161 12.02 5.50 3.93
CA GLN A 161 12.74 4.75 4.96
C GLN A 161 12.72 5.55 6.26
N LEU A 162 11.97 5.06 7.24
CA LEU A 162 11.82 5.64 8.56
C LEU A 162 12.56 4.77 9.57
N GLU A 163 13.18 5.42 10.56
CA GLU A 163 13.65 4.77 11.77
C GLU A 163 12.70 5.15 12.91
N LEU A 164 11.92 4.18 13.39
CA LEU A 164 10.95 4.38 14.45
C LEU A 164 11.69 4.44 15.81
N PRO A 165 11.10 5.07 16.85
CA PRO A 165 11.67 5.08 18.20
C PRO A 165 12.02 3.72 18.80
N SER A 166 11.43 2.62 18.30
CA SER A 166 11.78 1.26 18.72
C SER A 166 13.08 0.73 18.08
N GLY A 167 13.74 1.49 17.20
CA GLY A 167 14.86 1.05 16.36
C GLY A 167 14.42 0.29 15.10
N LEU A 168 13.11 0.06 14.92
CA LEU A 168 12.56 -0.56 13.72
C LEU A 168 12.77 0.35 12.51
N LYS A 169 13.31 -0.23 11.43
CA LYS A 169 13.43 0.47 10.15
C LYS A 169 12.35 -0.01 9.18
N THR A 170 11.63 0.93 8.56
CA THR A 170 10.69 0.58 7.50
C THR A 170 11.43 0.23 6.21
N ARG A 171 10.79 -0.57 5.36
CA ARG A 171 11.23 -0.87 4.00
C ARG A 171 10.55 0.11 3.05
N LYS A 172 11.32 0.66 2.12
CA LYS A 172 10.82 1.66 1.17
C LYS A 172 9.91 1.01 0.14
N ILE A 173 8.82 1.68 -0.20
CA ILE A 173 8.00 1.38 -1.38
C ILE A 173 7.95 2.59 -2.30
N TYR A 174 7.95 2.35 -3.60
CA TYR A 174 7.87 3.40 -4.61
C TYR A 174 6.41 3.71 -4.93
N SER A 175 5.73 4.39 -4.02
CA SER A 175 4.34 4.85 -4.16
C SER A 175 4.13 6.12 -3.34
N SER A 176 3.21 6.99 -3.77
CA SER A 176 2.81 8.17 -3.01
C SER A 176 2.18 7.81 -1.65
N GLN A 177 1.57 6.61 -1.55
CA GLN A 177 0.67 6.21 -0.46
C GLN A 177 -0.49 7.18 -0.24
N MET A 178 -0.81 7.96 -1.26
CA MET A 178 -1.97 8.85 -1.27
C MET A 178 -3.05 8.16 -2.09
N ALA A 179 -4.27 8.18 -1.57
CA ALA A 179 -5.43 7.65 -2.28
C ALA A 179 -6.48 8.76 -2.39
N GLU A 180 -7.07 8.89 -3.56
CA GLU A 180 -8.23 9.76 -3.75
C GLU A 180 -9.45 9.14 -3.06
N LYS A 181 -10.33 9.99 -2.54
CA LYS A 181 -11.66 9.54 -2.12
C LYS A 181 -12.60 9.64 -3.29
N GLY A 182 -13.33 8.57 -3.56
CA GLY A 182 -14.25 8.59 -4.67
C GLY A 182 -15.07 7.33 -4.83
N GLY A 183 -15.60 7.25 -6.04
CA GLY A 183 -16.55 6.26 -6.46
C GLY A 183 -17.90 6.27 -5.75
N GLN A 184 -18.74 5.29 -6.06
CA GLN A 184 -20.14 5.27 -5.63
C GLN A 184 -20.32 5.25 -4.09
N TRP A 185 -19.27 4.84 -3.34
CA TRP A 185 -19.28 4.79 -1.88
C TRP A 185 -18.45 5.91 -1.21
N ASN A 186 -17.81 6.79 -1.99
CA ASN A 186 -16.95 7.87 -1.49
C ASN A 186 -15.88 7.38 -0.50
N VAL A 187 -15.21 6.28 -0.85
CA VAL A 187 -14.17 5.61 -0.06
C VAL A 187 -12.79 5.87 -0.67
N GLU A 188 -11.73 5.54 0.06
CA GLU A 188 -10.36 5.65 -0.46
C GLU A 188 -10.10 4.63 -1.57
N LEU A 189 -9.70 5.11 -2.75
CA LEU A 189 -9.40 4.30 -3.94
C LEU A 189 -7.91 3.90 -3.94
N ASN A 190 -7.51 3.14 -2.92
CA ASN A 190 -6.11 2.83 -2.62
C ASN A 190 -5.56 1.56 -3.33
N THR A 191 -6.24 1.04 -4.34
CA THR A 191 -5.82 -0.21 -5.04
C THR A 191 -4.38 -0.12 -5.57
N ASP A 192 -3.98 1.00 -6.17
CA ASP A 192 -2.63 1.19 -6.70
C ASP A 192 -1.56 1.17 -5.59
N VAL A 193 -1.87 1.75 -4.44
CA VAL A 193 -1.00 1.73 -3.26
C VAL A 193 -0.85 0.31 -2.73
N THR A 194 -1.95 -0.45 -2.65
CA THR A 194 -1.94 -1.86 -2.24
C THR A 194 -1.16 -2.72 -3.24
N MET A 195 -1.29 -2.49 -4.54
CA MET A 195 -0.48 -3.21 -5.55
C MET A 195 1.01 -2.88 -5.44
N ALA A 196 1.37 -1.62 -5.21
CA ALA A 196 2.76 -1.23 -4.98
C ALA A 196 3.34 -1.90 -3.73
N LEU A 197 2.59 -1.97 -2.63
CA LEU A 197 2.98 -2.71 -1.43
C LEU A 197 3.23 -4.18 -1.74
N PHE A 198 2.28 -4.85 -2.39
CA PHE A 198 2.37 -6.28 -2.67
C PHE A 198 3.55 -6.61 -3.60
N ARG A 199 3.89 -5.73 -4.55
CA ARG A 199 5.14 -5.87 -5.33
C ARG A 199 6.36 -5.91 -4.43
N GLU A 200 6.49 -4.94 -3.53
CA GLU A 200 7.65 -4.86 -2.64
C GLU A 200 7.71 -6.05 -1.66
N VAL A 201 6.56 -6.50 -1.17
CA VAL A 201 6.46 -7.74 -0.40
C VAL A 201 6.97 -8.94 -1.21
N LEU A 202 6.65 -9.06 -2.50
CA LEU A 202 7.12 -10.18 -3.33
C LEU A 202 8.64 -10.14 -3.62
N LYS A 203 9.27 -8.98 -3.49
CA LYS A 203 10.74 -8.82 -3.61
C LYS A 203 11.48 -9.27 -2.37
N ASP A 204 10.85 -9.15 -1.21
CA ASP A 204 11.42 -9.54 0.08
C ASP A 204 11.75 -11.05 0.12
N PRO A 205 12.91 -11.49 0.63
CA PRO A 205 13.15 -12.91 0.82
C PRO A 205 12.28 -13.55 1.92
N GLU A 206 11.78 -12.79 2.90
CA GLU A 206 11.11 -13.34 4.08
C GLU A 206 9.69 -13.87 3.80
N TRP A 207 8.94 -13.31 2.84
CA TRP A 207 7.62 -13.86 2.50
C TRP A 207 7.69 -15.32 2.02
N ARG A 208 8.84 -15.71 1.42
CA ARG A 208 9.09 -17.09 0.97
C ARG A 208 9.30 -18.06 2.14
N GLN A 209 9.60 -17.53 3.32
CA GLN A 209 9.86 -18.27 4.56
C GLN A 209 8.58 -18.43 5.42
N ALA A 210 7.41 -18.09 4.89
CA ALA A 210 6.14 -18.26 5.58
C ALA A 210 5.08 -18.88 4.67
N ARG A 211 4.21 -19.70 5.23
CA ARG A 211 3.06 -20.29 4.50
C ARG A 211 1.85 -19.39 4.44
N TRP A 212 1.76 -18.41 5.33
CA TRP A 212 0.64 -17.47 5.42
C TRP A 212 1.14 -16.04 5.38
N MET A 213 0.43 -15.24 4.60
CA MET A 213 0.67 -13.82 4.35
C MET A 213 -0.45 -13.03 5.02
N ILE A 214 -0.08 -12.14 5.93
CA ILE A 214 -1.03 -11.35 6.71
C ILE A 214 -0.74 -9.88 6.50
N PHE A 215 -1.64 -9.18 5.83
CA PHE A 215 -1.62 -7.72 5.81
C PHE A 215 -2.44 -7.19 7.00
N VAL A 216 -1.86 -6.27 7.76
CA VAL A 216 -2.50 -5.67 8.94
C VAL A 216 -2.35 -4.16 8.87
N ASP A 217 -3.46 -3.43 9.00
CA ASP A 217 -3.48 -1.99 9.11
C ASP A 217 -2.91 -1.51 10.46
N PRO A 218 -2.20 -0.37 10.54
CA PRO A 218 -1.65 0.14 11.80
C PRO A 218 -2.65 0.31 12.94
N GLN A 219 -3.91 0.57 12.63
CA GLN A 219 -5.00 0.75 13.60
C GLN A 219 -5.69 -0.57 13.95
N CYS A 220 -5.24 -1.70 13.40
CA CYS A 220 -5.76 -3.02 13.73
C CYS A 220 -4.98 -3.64 14.90
N VAL A 221 -5.70 -4.07 15.94
CA VAL A 221 -5.14 -4.93 16.98
C VAL A 221 -5.26 -6.37 16.53
N PHE A 222 -4.13 -7.05 16.43
CA PHE A 222 -4.02 -8.40 15.88
C PHE A 222 -3.24 -9.33 16.82
N SER A 223 -3.68 -10.59 16.91
CA SER A 223 -3.03 -11.64 17.69
C SER A 223 -2.58 -12.82 16.81
N ALA A 224 -1.28 -12.89 16.50
CA ALA A 224 -0.71 -14.00 15.75
C ALA A 224 -0.92 -15.38 16.44
N PRO A 225 -0.76 -15.53 17.77
CA PRO A 225 -1.02 -16.82 18.42
C PRO A 225 -2.46 -17.32 18.29
N LYS A 226 -3.45 -16.41 18.26
CA LYS A 226 -4.85 -16.79 17.99
C LYS A 226 -5.01 -17.24 16.53
N LEU A 227 -4.41 -16.52 15.59
CA LEU A 227 -4.42 -16.90 14.18
C LEU A 227 -3.78 -18.27 13.98
N HIS A 228 -2.62 -18.55 14.58
CA HIS A 228 -1.96 -19.86 14.47
C HIS A 228 -2.85 -21.00 14.95
N ARG A 229 -3.52 -20.85 16.11
CA ARG A 229 -4.51 -21.83 16.59
C ARG A 229 -5.68 -21.99 15.62
N LEU A 230 -6.12 -20.90 15.02
CA LEU A 230 -7.18 -20.92 14.02
C LEU A 230 -6.74 -21.70 12.76
N LEU A 231 -5.58 -21.36 12.20
CA LEU A 231 -5.01 -22.02 11.03
C LEU A 231 -4.78 -23.52 11.26
N ALA A 232 -4.28 -23.89 12.45
CA ALA A 232 -4.11 -25.29 12.83
C ALA A 232 -5.45 -26.06 12.84
N ARG A 233 -6.54 -25.46 13.37
CA ARG A 233 -7.88 -26.08 13.38
C ARG A 233 -8.47 -26.24 11.98
N GLN A 234 -8.17 -25.34 11.06
CA GLN A 234 -8.70 -25.39 9.70
C GLN A 234 -8.01 -26.46 8.82
N GLY A 235 -6.84 -26.96 9.22
CA GLY A 235 -6.11 -27.99 8.46
C GLY A 235 -5.66 -27.54 7.07
N LEU A 236 -5.49 -26.23 6.87
CA LEU A 236 -5.18 -25.62 5.57
C LEU A 236 -3.66 -25.61 5.31
N VAL A 237 -3.07 -26.77 5.08
CA VAL A 237 -1.64 -26.87 4.72
C VAL A 237 -1.49 -26.83 3.20
N ASP A 238 -0.66 -25.93 2.68
CA ASP A 238 -0.33 -25.78 1.24
C ASP A 238 -1.54 -25.57 0.31
N THR A 239 -2.64 -25.04 0.84
CA THR A 239 -3.85 -24.77 0.07
C THR A 239 -3.80 -23.40 -0.60
N LEU A 240 -4.29 -23.31 -1.84
CA LEU A 240 -4.57 -22.04 -2.51
C LEU A 240 -5.82 -21.43 -1.85
N ALA A 241 -5.65 -20.72 -0.74
CA ALA A 241 -6.76 -20.23 0.07
C ALA A 241 -6.55 -18.82 0.63
N PHE A 242 -7.66 -18.17 0.99
CA PHE A 242 -7.70 -16.93 1.76
C PHE A 242 -8.87 -16.96 2.75
N LEU A 243 -8.73 -16.26 3.87
CA LEU A 243 -9.73 -16.25 4.94
C LEU A 243 -10.56 -14.97 4.87
N VAL A 244 -11.84 -15.12 5.19
CA VAL A 244 -12.82 -14.02 5.26
C VAL A 244 -13.67 -14.18 6.51
N SER A 245 -14.18 -13.06 7.04
CA SER A 245 -15.21 -13.10 8.08
C SER A 245 -16.59 -13.18 7.41
N PRO A 246 -17.51 -14.07 7.81
CA PRO A 246 -18.85 -14.13 7.24
C PRO A 246 -19.63 -12.81 7.36
N SER A 247 -19.38 -12.06 8.43
CA SER A 247 -20.12 -10.84 8.77
C SER A 247 -19.49 -9.56 8.21
N VAL A 248 -18.21 -9.59 7.86
CA VAL A 248 -17.45 -8.43 7.37
C VAL A 248 -16.96 -8.60 5.93
N GLY A 249 -16.80 -9.84 5.46
CA GLY A 249 -16.18 -10.16 4.18
C GLY A 249 -14.65 -10.21 4.28
N PHE A 250 -13.97 -9.61 3.30
CA PHE A 250 -12.52 -9.50 3.23
C PHE A 250 -12.11 -8.05 3.57
N PRO A 251 -11.91 -7.69 4.84
CA PRO A 251 -11.69 -6.29 5.21
C PRO A 251 -10.32 -5.79 4.73
N SER A 252 -10.23 -4.51 4.36
CA SER A 252 -8.97 -3.87 3.96
C SER A 252 -7.95 -3.83 5.09
N TYR A 253 -8.40 -3.71 6.34
CA TYR A 253 -7.53 -3.55 7.50
C TYR A 253 -6.91 -4.86 8.03
N PHE A 254 -7.40 -6.03 7.59
CA PHE A 254 -6.89 -7.33 8.03
C PHE A 254 -7.15 -8.41 6.98
N GLN A 255 -6.12 -8.78 6.23
CA GLN A 255 -6.22 -9.72 5.13
C GLN A 255 -5.31 -10.93 5.39
N VAL A 256 -5.86 -12.13 5.28
CA VAL A 256 -5.11 -13.38 5.49
C VAL A 256 -5.21 -14.25 4.25
N MET A 257 -4.06 -14.55 3.64
CA MET A 257 -3.98 -15.43 2.47
C MET A 257 -2.81 -16.39 2.57
N SER A 258 -2.96 -17.57 1.98
CA SER A 258 -1.85 -18.51 1.82
C SER A 258 -0.78 -17.91 0.90
N GLN A 259 0.47 -18.34 1.08
CA GLN A 259 1.59 -17.98 0.21
C GLN A 259 1.29 -18.37 -1.24
N SER A 260 0.70 -19.54 -1.48
CA SER A 260 0.27 -19.98 -2.80
C SER A 260 -0.77 -19.03 -3.43
N ALA A 261 -1.71 -18.51 -2.63
CA ALA A 261 -2.69 -17.54 -3.11
C ALA A 261 -2.03 -16.22 -3.49
N LEU A 262 -1.11 -15.69 -2.66
CA LEU A 262 -0.36 -14.47 -2.99
C LEU A 262 0.51 -14.65 -4.25
N LYS A 263 1.20 -15.79 -4.36
CA LYS A 263 2.03 -16.11 -5.54
C LYS A 263 1.18 -16.16 -6.81
N THR A 264 0.07 -16.90 -6.78
CA THR A 264 -0.81 -17.06 -7.95
C THR A 264 -1.54 -15.75 -8.28
N LEU A 265 -1.90 -14.96 -7.26
CA LEU A 265 -2.37 -13.59 -7.41
C LEU A 265 -1.35 -12.77 -8.19
N ALA A 266 -0.07 -12.86 -7.84
CA ALA A 266 0.98 -12.13 -8.54
C ALA A 266 1.09 -12.50 -10.01
N GLU A 267 1.08 -13.80 -10.31
CA GLU A 267 1.14 -14.34 -11.68
C GLU A 267 -0.07 -13.93 -12.52
N LYS A 268 -1.24 -13.77 -11.89
CA LYS A 268 -2.52 -13.47 -12.57
C LYS A 268 -2.99 -12.03 -12.44
N SER A 269 -2.26 -11.15 -11.74
CA SER A 269 -2.77 -9.83 -11.39
C SER A 269 -3.06 -8.96 -12.62
N ARG A 270 -2.29 -9.13 -13.72
CA ARG A 270 -2.57 -8.48 -15.00
C ARG A 270 -3.91 -8.94 -15.60
N ALA A 271 -4.22 -10.23 -15.52
CA ALA A 271 -5.51 -10.74 -15.98
C ALA A 271 -6.65 -10.22 -15.10
N CYS A 272 -6.44 -10.14 -13.78
CA CYS A 272 -7.40 -9.55 -12.85
C CYS A 272 -7.72 -8.09 -13.21
N TYR A 273 -6.69 -7.30 -13.48
CA TYR A 273 -6.84 -5.91 -13.91
C TYR A 273 -7.76 -5.80 -15.14
N TRP A 274 -7.46 -6.55 -16.21
CA TRP A 274 -8.26 -6.50 -17.43
C TRP A 274 -9.69 -6.99 -17.19
N GLN A 275 -9.88 -8.07 -16.44
CA GLN A 275 -11.20 -8.59 -16.11
C GLN A 275 -12.07 -7.56 -15.36
N MET A 276 -11.50 -6.87 -14.38
CA MET A 276 -12.23 -5.88 -13.58
C MET A 276 -12.41 -4.53 -14.28
N ARG A 277 -11.50 -4.16 -15.19
CA ARG A 277 -11.65 -2.93 -15.99
C ARG A 277 -12.94 -2.92 -16.82
N TYR A 278 -13.40 -4.08 -17.29
CA TYR A 278 -14.64 -4.20 -18.06
C TYR A 278 -15.91 -4.03 -17.22
N TRP A 279 -15.81 -4.02 -15.89
CA TRP A 279 -16.98 -3.89 -15.01
C TRP A 279 -17.42 -2.44 -14.79
N GLY A 280 -16.81 -1.49 -15.53
CA GLY A 280 -17.38 -0.17 -15.73
C GLY A 280 -16.96 0.90 -14.74
N ASP A 281 -16.08 0.61 -13.77
CA ASP A 281 -15.52 1.63 -12.90
C ASP A 281 -14.20 1.18 -12.26
N THR A 282 -13.16 2.01 -12.36
CA THR A 282 -11.88 1.88 -11.64
C THR A 282 -12.02 2.18 -10.14
N GLN A 283 -13.23 2.08 -9.59
CA GLN A 283 -13.61 2.55 -8.25
C GLN A 283 -13.61 1.44 -7.19
N TYR A 284 -12.90 0.35 -7.43
CA TYR A 284 -12.80 -0.71 -6.42
C TYR A 284 -11.87 -0.25 -5.29
N HIS A 285 -12.39 -0.34 -4.08
CA HIS A 285 -11.56 -0.38 -2.88
C HIS A 285 -10.66 -1.62 -2.97
N ASP A 286 -9.42 -1.53 -2.45
CA ASP A 286 -8.41 -2.58 -2.60
C ASP A 286 -8.89 -3.98 -2.18
N SER A 287 -9.64 -4.07 -1.08
CA SER A 287 -10.24 -5.29 -0.56
C SER A 287 -11.23 -5.95 -1.52
N MET A 288 -12.05 -5.14 -2.21
CA MET A 288 -13.01 -5.65 -3.20
C MET A 288 -12.27 -6.17 -4.43
N TRP A 289 -11.24 -5.45 -4.88
CA TRP A 289 -10.38 -5.88 -5.98
C TRP A 289 -9.70 -7.21 -5.64
N LEU A 290 -9.13 -7.32 -4.44
CA LEU A 290 -8.44 -8.53 -3.98
C LEU A 290 -9.40 -9.71 -3.80
N ASP A 291 -10.54 -9.56 -3.12
CA ASP A 291 -11.52 -10.64 -2.95
C ASP A 291 -12.03 -11.13 -4.31
N THR A 292 -12.35 -10.21 -5.22
CA THR A 292 -12.83 -10.54 -6.58
C THR A 292 -11.77 -11.26 -7.38
N CYS A 293 -10.54 -10.74 -7.43
CA CYS A 293 -9.43 -11.35 -8.16
C CYS A 293 -9.06 -12.73 -7.59
N LEU A 294 -8.96 -12.85 -6.25
CA LEU A 294 -8.67 -14.11 -5.58
C LEU A 294 -9.74 -15.17 -5.87
N LYS A 295 -11.02 -14.77 -5.84
CA LYS A 295 -12.14 -15.67 -6.08
C LYS A 295 -12.28 -16.06 -7.55
N GLN A 296 -12.25 -15.10 -8.47
CA GLN A 296 -12.68 -15.31 -9.84
C GLN A 296 -11.56 -15.65 -10.82
N THR A 297 -10.40 -15.01 -10.67
CA THR A 297 -9.28 -15.18 -11.61
C THR A 297 -8.24 -16.15 -11.05
N VAL A 298 -7.88 -15.99 -9.77
CA VAL A 298 -6.97 -16.90 -9.08
C VAL A 298 -7.63 -18.25 -8.81
N ASN A 299 -8.94 -18.25 -8.56
CA ASN A 299 -9.70 -19.42 -8.12
C ASN A 299 -9.19 -19.97 -6.77
N ALA A 300 -8.82 -19.07 -5.87
CA ALA A 300 -8.44 -19.42 -4.50
C ALA A 300 -9.68 -19.80 -3.69
N ARG A 301 -9.54 -20.80 -2.81
CA ARG A 301 -10.57 -21.20 -1.87
C ARG A 301 -10.81 -20.09 -0.85
N ARG A 302 -11.99 -19.47 -0.92
CA ARG A 302 -12.50 -18.54 0.08
C ARG A 302 -12.99 -19.33 1.30
N VAL A 303 -12.33 -19.17 2.45
CA VAL A 303 -12.67 -19.88 3.69
C VAL A 303 -13.28 -18.91 4.69
N GLU A 304 -14.53 -19.15 5.06
CA GLU A 304 -15.24 -18.31 6.01
C GLU A 304 -14.93 -18.71 7.45
N VAL A 305 -14.55 -17.72 8.28
CA VAL A 305 -14.07 -17.90 9.63
C VAL A 305 -14.69 -16.86 10.55
N SER A 306 -15.64 -17.27 11.39
CA SER A 306 -16.37 -16.37 12.29
C SER A 306 -15.48 -15.68 13.32
N GLU A 307 -14.43 -16.35 13.80
CA GLU A 307 -13.50 -15.77 14.79
C GLU A 307 -12.41 -14.88 14.16
N LEU A 308 -12.44 -14.62 12.85
CA LEU A 308 -11.39 -13.85 12.19
C LEU A 308 -11.43 -12.37 12.62
N VAL A 309 -12.57 -11.73 12.38
CA VAL A 309 -12.76 -10.29 12.64
C VAL A 309 -14.20 -10.05 13.10
N GLY A 310 -14.36 -9.26 14.17
CA GLY A 310 -15.66 -8.87 14.70
C GLY A 310 -16.28 -7.66 13.98
N THR A 311 -17.61 -7.50 14.06
CA THR A 311 -18.37 -6.42 13.42
C THR A 311 -18.47 -5.13 14.24
N THR A 312 -18.10 -5.18 15.52
CA THR A 312 -18.31 -4.07 16.46
C THR A 312 -16.98 -3.40 16.80
N LYS A 313 -17.01 -2.06 16.91
CA LYS A 313 -15.86 -1.30 17.43
C LYS A 313 -15.53 -1.80 18.83
N GLY A 314 -14.27 -2.14 19.08
CA GLY A 314 -13.80 -2.58 20.39
C GLY A 314 -13.03 -3.89 20.37
N CYS A 315 -12.38 -4.20 21.50
CA CYS A 315 -11.58 -5.40 21.68
C CYS A 315 -12.50 -6.58 22.00
N HIS A 316 -12.51 -7.60 21.15
CA HIS A 316 -13.21 -8.86 21.44
C HIS A 316 -12.21 -9.99 21.59
N HIS A 317 -12.10 -10.54 22.80
CA HIS A 317 -11.14 -11.61 23.08
C HIS A 317 -11.42 -12.90 22.29
N SER A 318 -12.63 -13.08 21.76
CA SER A 318 -12.99 -14.21 20.89
C SER A 318 -12.47 -14.11 19.45
N HIS A 319 -12.04 -12.92 18.99
CA HIS A 319 -11.59 -12.72 17.61
C HIS A 319 -10.07 -12.62 17.49
N VAL A 320 -9.55 -12.89 16.29
CA VAL A 320 -8.13 -12.78 15.93
C VAL A 320 -7.71 -11.31 15.81
N ALA A 321 -8.56 -10.49 15.22
CA ALA A 321 -8.30 -9.08 14.97
C ALA A 321 -9.49 -8.18 15.37
N ALA A 322 -9.17 -6.94 15.74
CA ALA A 322 -10.12 -5.89 16.09
C ALA A 322 -9.71 -4.55 15.48
N TRP A 323 -10.67 -3.78 14.98
CA TRP A 323 -10.46 -2.49 14.32
C TRP A 323 -11.71 -1.61 14.45
N PRO A 324 -11.60 -0.27 14.48
CA PRO A 324 -10.38 0.54 14.54
C PRO A 324 -9.88 0.76 15.97
N MET A 325 -8.56 0.90 16.14
CA MET A 325 -7.88 1.27 17.37
C MET A 325 -6.92 2.44 17.12
N GLU A 326 -7.51 3.63 17.06
CA GLU A 326 -6.86 4.89 16.64
C GLU A 326 -5.88 5.46 17.67
N THR A 327 -5.86 4.93 18.90
CA THR A 327 -4.99 5.44 19.97
C THR A 327 -4.16 4.33 20.60
N VAL A 328 -2.97 4.70 21.10
CA VAL A 328 -2.07 3.81 21.84
C VAL A 328 -2.78 3.17 23.04
N ASP A 329 -3.58 3.95 23.77
CA ASP A 329 -4.30 3.44 24.94
C ASP A 329 -5.42 2.45 24.56
N ALA A 330 -6.11 2.67 23.44
CA ALA A 330 -7.06 1.71 22.91
C ALA A 330 -6.38 0.40 22.52
N GLN A 331 -5.22 0.46 21.83
CA GLN A 331 -4.45 -0.73 21.48
C GLN A 331 -3.97 -1.50 22.72
N ARG A 332 -3.42 -0.78 23.72
CA ARG A 332 -2.98 -1.39 24.99
C ARG A 332 -4.10 -2.12 25.70
N LYS A 333 -5.29 -1.51 25.81
CA LYS A 333 -6.46 -2.14 26.43
C LYS A 333 -6.87 -3.44 25.72
N CYS A 334 -6.69 -3.53 24.40
CA CYS A 334 -6.99 -4.76 23.68
C CYS A 334 -5.93 -5.86 23.84
N TYR A 335 -4.68 -5.51 24.16
CA TYR A 335 -3.60 -6.48 24.32
C TYR A 335 -3.48 -7.05 25.74
N MET A 336 -4.10 -6.41 26.73
CA MET A 336 -4.21 -6.88 28.12
C MET A 336 -5.27 -7.99 28.25
#